data_AF-A0A7Z2MDW9-F1
#
_entry.id   AF-A0A7Z2MDW9-F1
#
_cell.length_a   1.000
_cell.length_b   1.000
_cell.length_c   1.000
_cell.angle_alpha   90.00
_cell.angle_beta   90.00
_cell.angle_gamma   90.00
#
_symmetry.space_group_name_H-M   'P 1'
#
loop_
_entity.id
_entity.type
_entity.pdbx_description
1 polymer ?
#
loop_
_entity_poly.entity_id
_entity_poly.type
_entity_poly.pdbx_seq_one_letter_code
_entity_poly.pdbx_strand_id
1 'polypeptide(L)' 'MSRSNQPGTRLLYSDDGLLYIISDHYETVNSIGKWK' A
#
# COMPACT_ATOMS: atom_id res chain seq x y z
N MET A 1 -15.04 -16.58 -6.58
CA MET A 1 -14.02 -15.55 -6.26
C MET A 1 -13.11 -16.09 -5.17
N SER A 2 -11.86 -16.41 -5.50
CA SER A 2 -10.85 -16.80 -4.51
C SER A 2 -10.36 -15.57 -3.76
N ARG A 3 -10.13 -15.70 -2.45
CA ARG A 3 -9.60 -14.66 -1.55
C ARG A 3 -8.28 -14.05 -2.06
N SER A 4 -7.58 -14.76 -2.94
CA SER A 4 -6.34 -14.35 -3.59
C SER A 4 -6.48 -13.23 -4.64
N ASN A 5 -7.70 -12.94 -5.12
CA ASN A 5 -7.93 -11.96 -6.18
C ASN A 5 -8.71 -10.75 -5.66
N GLN A 6 -8.27 -10.21 -4.51
CA GLN A 6 -8.85 -9.02 -3.91
C GLN A 6 -8.11 -7.78 -4.44
N PRO A 7 -8.77 -6.88 -5.21
CA PRO A 7 -8.25 -5.56 -5.56
C PRO A 7 -8.32 -4.63 -4.34
N GLY A 8 -7.81 -5.11 -3.19
CA GLY A 8 -7.86 -4.41 -1.93
C GLY A 8 -6.75 -3.38 -1.83
N THR A 9 -7.09 -2.21 -1.31
CA THR A 9 -6.14 -1.15 -0.97
C THR A 9 -5.26 -1.59 0.20
N ARG A 10 -3.95 -1.44 0.07
CA ARG A 10 -2.94 -1.77 1.09
C ARG A 10 -2.21 -0.50 1.51
N LEU A 11 -2.04 -0.33 2.82
CA LEU A 11 -1.16 0.68 3.41
C LEU A 11 0.19 0.00 3.69
N LEU A 12 1.27 0.57 3.15
CA LEU A 12 2.64 0.18 3.45
C LEU A 12 3.32 1.28 4.26
N TYR A 13 4.16 0.87 5.19
CA TYR A 13 4.96 1.78 5.98
C TYR A 13 6.36 1.22 6.21
N SER A 14 7.31 2.11 6.39
CA SER A 14 8.70 1.77 6.70
C SER A 14 9.09 2.22 8.11
N ASP A 15 10.18 1.68 8.63
CA ASP A 15 10.69 1.97 9.97
C ASP A 15 11.17 3.43 10.12
N ASP A 16 11.60 4.05 9.02
CA ASP A 16 11.94 5.48 8.95
C ASP A 16 10.71 6.40 8.77
N GLY A 17 9.51 5.84 8.83
CA GLY A 17 8.25 6.59 8.93
C GLY A 17 7.61 6.97 7.60
N LEU A 18 8.03 6.40 6.47
CA LEU A 18 7.39 6.63 5.18
C LEU A 18 6.05 5.91 5.11
N LEU A 19 5.08 6.50 4.42
CA LEU A 19 3.76 5.93 4.17
C LEU A 19 3.44 5.86 2.68
N TYR A 20 2.88 4.73 2.27
CA TYR A 20 2.46 4.48 0.89
C TYR A 20 1.12 3.76 0.81
N ILE A 21 0.36 4.04 -0.23
CA ILE A 21 -0.88 3.33 -0.57
C ILE A 21 -0.72 2.63 -1.91
N ILE A 22 -1.21 1.39 -1.96
CA ILE A 22 -1.28 0.55 -3.16
C ILE A 22 -2.73 0.12 -3.35
N SER A 23 -3.35 0.48 -4.47
CA SER A 23 -4.74 0.11 -4.80
C SER A 23 -4.85 -1.02 -5.83
N ASP A 24 -3.74 -1.38 -6.48
CA ASP A 24 -3.70 -2.19 -7.69
C ASP A 24 -2.80 -3.41 -7.54
N HIS A 25 -2.78 -4.01 -6.35
CA HIS A 25 -2.06 -5.28 -6.13
C HIS A 25 -0.53 -5.20 -6.43
N TYR A 26 0.10 -4.17 -5.90
CA TYR A 26 1.55 -3.92 -5.96
C TYR A 26 2.08 -3.48 -7.33
N GLU A 27 1.20 -3.10 -8.26
CA GLU A 27 1.62 -2.51 -9.53
C GLU A 27 2.09 -1.06 -9.34
N THR A 28 1.36 -0.27 -8.54
CA THR A 28 1.68 1.14 -8.29
C THR A 28 1.80 1.43 -6.80
N VAL A 29 2.90 2.07 -6.44
CA VAL A 29 3.17 2.53 -5.09
C VAL A 29 3.01 4.04 -5.03
N ASN A 30 1.96 4.52 -4.35
CA ASN A 30 1.69 5.95 -4.20
C ASN A 30 2.15 6.43 -2.84
N SER A 31 3.08 7.38 -2.79
CA SER A 31 3.51 7.99 -1.51
C SER A 31 2.44 8.93 -0.98
N ILE A 32 2.09 8.78 0.29
CA ILE A 32 1.11 9.64 0.96
C ILE A 32 1.72 10.51 2.07
N GLY A 33 3.01 10.34 2.36
CA GLY A 33 3.75 11.22 3.26
C GLY A 33 4.66 10.47 4.23
N LYS A 34 5.02 11.16 5.32
CA LYS A 34 5.76 10.61 6.46
C LYS A 34 5.00 10.91 7.76
N TRP A 35 5.04 9.98 8.71
CA TRP A 35 4.34 10.13 10.00
C TRP A 35 5.27 10.36 11.20
N LYS A 36 6.58 10.23 10.99
CA LYS A 36 7.62 10.44 11.99
C LYS A 36 8.34 11.75 11.76
#